data_AF-A0A949K2Q2-F1
#
_entry.id   AF-A0A949K2Q2-F1
#
_cell.length_a   1.000
_cell.length_b   1.000
_cell.length_c   1.000
_cell.angle_alpha   90.00
_cell.angle_beta   90.00
_cell.angle_gamma   90.00
#
_symmetry.space_group_name_H-M   'P 1'
#
loop_
_entity.id
_entity.type
_entity.pdbx_description
1 polymer ?
#
loop_
_entity_poly.entity_id
_entity_poly.type
_entity_poly.pdbx_seq_one_letter_code
_entity_poly.pdbx_strand_id
1 'polypeptide(L)'
;MDGDWDLGYEVVFYRDWLWQKGFTAKMKGLPPKRTFDLCLFGEKDVVVIEAKLCSRFESDQNKEFEKDLDQISDLLGIDKSRIKVVGLACSDYWDNFNKKGNKESQEFFAGKISWAKVAKLYSDPILAKADGMYRKELDKKKGGLQ
;
A
#
# COMPACT_ATOMS: atom_id res chain seq x y z
N MET A 1 1.93 -17.94 -9.63
CA MET A 1 2.41 -17.68 -8.26
C MET A 1 1.73 -18.77 -7.49
N ASP A 2 2.46 -19.87 -7.30
CA ASP A 2 1.90 -21.12 -6.79
C ASP A 2 2.60 -21.37 -5.46
N GLY A 3 1.84 -21.74 -4.42
CA GLY A 3 2.34 -21.90 -3.05
C GLY A 3 1.37 -21.31 -2.02
N ASP A 4 1.67 -21.56 -0.75
CA ASP A 4 0.89 -21.03 0.37
C ASP A 4 1.17 -19.55 0.59
N TRP A 5 0.11 -18.81 0.95
CA TRP A 5 0.17 -17.38 1.22
C TRP A 5 -0.45 -17.09 2.58
N ASP A 6 0.29 -16.38 3.41
CA ASP A 6 -0.22 -15.81 4.65
C ASP A 6 -0.66 -14.37 4.42
N LEU A 7 -1.75 -13.97 5.08
CA LEU A 7 -2.28 -12.61 5.03
C LEU A 7 -2.17 -11.94 6.39
N GLY A 8 -1.74 -10.68 6.40
CA GLY A 8 -1.73 -9.83 7.58
C GLY A 8 -2.38 -8.48 7.29
N TYR A 9 -3.22 -8.01 8.21
CA TYR A 9 -3.84 -6.68 8.15
C TYR A 9 -3.17 -5.76 9.18
N GLU A 10 -3.00 -4.49 8.84
CA GLU A 10 -2.39 -3.48 9.74
C GLU A 10 -1.05 -3.96 10.33
N VAL A 11 -0.20 -4.51 9.47
CA VAL A 11 1.01 -5.23 9.87
C VAL A 11 2.07 -4.25 10.35
N VAL A 12 2.49 -4.39 11.62
CA VAL A 12 3.62 -3.61 12.19
C VAL A 12 4.92 -4.38 11.98
N PHE A 13 5.29 -4.56 10.71
CA PHE A 13 6.25 -5.56 10.26
C PHE A 13 7.56 -5.56 11.06
N TYR A 14 8.24 -4.41 11.15
CA TYR A 14 9.54 -4.31 11.84
C TYR A 14 9.45 -4.68 13.32
N ARG A 15 8.40 -4.21 14.00
CA ARG A 15 8.19 -4.48 15.42
C ARG A 15 7.99 -5.97 15.64
N ASP A 16 7.07 -6.55 14.89
CA ASP A 16 6.61 -7.92 15.11
C ASP A 16 7.70 -8.94 14.73
N TRP A 17 8.37 -8.74 13.59
CA TRP A 17 9.48 -9.58 13.16
C TRP A 17 10.67 -9.54 14.13
N LEU A 18 11.10 -8.34 14.53
CA LEU A 18 12.27 -8.19 15.41
C LEU A 18 11.99 -8.67 16.83
N TRP A 19 10.77 -8.50 17.32
CA TRP A 19 10.37 -8.96 18.64
C TRP A 19 10.50 -10.47 18.76
N GLN A 20 10.13 -11.23 17.73
CA GLN A 20 10.34 -12.69 17.67
C GLN A 20 11.82 -13.10 17.71
N LYS A 21 12.73 -12.19 17.33
CA LYS A 21 14.19 -12.40 17.37
C LYS A 21 14.83 -11.82 18.63
N GLY A 22 14.04 -11.32 19.59
CA GLY A 22 14.55 -10.72 20.83
C GLY A 22 15.12 -9.30 20.65
N PHE A 23 14.80 -8.61 19.56
CA PHE A 23 15.22 -7.23 19.30
C PHE A 23 14.04 -6.27 19.30
N THR A 24 14.32 -4.97 19.45
CA THR A 24 13.34 -3.91 19.18
C THR A 24 13.68 -3.19 17.87
N ALA A 25 12.66 -2.65 17.20
CA ALA A 25 12.87 -1.82 16.00
C ALA A 25 13.83 -0.65 16.28
N LYS A 26 13.70 0.01 17.44
CA LYS A 26 14.59 1.09 17.87
C LYS A 26 16.05 0.66 17.95
N MET A 27 16.34 -0.53 18.50
CA MET A 27 17.71 -1.06 18.57
C MET A 27 18.34 -1.29 17.18
N LYS A 28 17.52 -1.51 16.17
CA LYS A 28 17.95 -1.70 14.77
C LYS A 28 17.86 -0.43 13.93
N GLY A 29 17.54 0.73 14.53
CA GLY A 29 17.36 1.99 13.81
C GLY A 29 16.14 2.02 12.89
N LEU A 30 15.16 1.15 13.14
CA LEU A 30 13.97 0.97 12.30
C LEU A 30 12.72 1.61 12.93
N PRO A 31 11.73 2.01 12.12
CA PRO A 31 10.49 2.61 12.61
C PRO A 31 9.72 1.67 13.55
N PRO A 32 9.37 2.09 14.77
CA PRO A 32 8.68 1.22 15.74
C PRO A 32 7.17 1.08 15.49
N LYS A 33 6.58 1.95 14.67
CA LYS A 33 5.13 2.03 14.42
C LYS A 33 4.77 2.11 12.93
N ARG A 34 5.66 1.66 12.04
CA ARG A 34 5.32 1.59 10.62
C ARG A 34 4.31 0.47 10.40
N THR A 35 3.11 0.84 9.96
CA THR A 35 2.05 -0.10 9.58
C THR A 35 1.96 -0.19 8.06
N PHE A 36 1.59 -1.37 7.59
CA PHE A 36 1.17 -1.64 6.21
C PHE A 36 -0.27 -2.15 6.25
N ASP A 37 -1.16 -1.55 5.45
CA ASP A 37 -2.61 -1.82 5.53
C ASP A 37 -2.93 -3.32 5.32
N LEU A 38 -2.30 -3.93 4.32
CA LEU A 38 -2.41 -5.35 4.02
C LEU A 38 -1.09 -5.89 3.46
N CYS A 39 -0.61 -7.00 4.00
CA CYS A 39 0.54 -7.73 3.47
C CYS A 39 0.14 -9.16 3.11
N LEU A 40 0.67 -9.64 1.98
CA LEU A 40 0.63 -11.04 1.58
C LEU A 40 2.06 -11.57 1.61
N PHE A 41 2.29 -12.62 2.38
CA PHE A 41 3.59 -13.26 2.53
C PHE A 41 3.53 -14.64 1.89
N GLY A 42 4.22 -14.79 0.77
CA GLY A 42 4.51 -16.10 0.19
C GLY A 42 5.88 -16.60 0.67
N GLU A 43 6.25 -17.82 0.27
CA GLU A 43 7.54 -18.41 0.66
C GLU A 43 8.76 -17.57 0.28
N LYS A 44 8.66 -16.82 -0.83
CA LYS A 44 9.78 -16.03 -1.39
C LYS A 44 9.38 -14.60 -1.74
N ASP A 45 8.10 -14.26 -1.70
CA ASP A 45 7.59 -13.01 -2.22
C ASP A 45 6.77 -12.30 -1.14
N VAL A 46 6.89 -10.98 -1.08
CA VAL A 46 6.13 -10.15 -0.16
C VAL A 46 5.37 -9.12 -0.99
N VAL A 47 4.05 -9.06 -0.82
CA VAL A 47 3.22 -8.04 -1.47
C VAL A 47 2.63 -7.15 -0.40
N VAL A 48 2.99 -5.88 -0.43
CA VAL A 48 2.40 -4.83 0.38
C VAL A 48 1.29 -4.17 -0.44
N ILE A 49 0.07 -4.19 0.07
CA ILE A 49 -1.07 -3.47 -0.48
C ILE A 49 -1.35 -2.28 0.43
N GLU A 50 -1.12 -1.07 -0.10
CA GLU A 50 -1.49 0.18 0.57
C GLU A 50 -2.83 0.67 0.01
N ALA A 51 -3.79 0.92 0.90
CA ALA A 51 -5.16 1.24 0.59
C ALA A 51 -5.48 2.71 0.90
N LYS A 52 -6.01 3.43 -0.08
CA LYS A 52 -6.48 4.81 0.09
C LYS A 52 -7.94 4.91 -0.34
N LEU A 53 -8.77 5.49 0.54
CA LEU A 53 -10.18 5.73 0.25
C LEU A 53 -10.38 7.11 -0.40
N CYS A 54 -9.96 8.17 0.29
CA CYS A 54 -10.18 9.56 -0.15
C CYS A 54 -8.91 10.40 -0.31
N SER A 55 -7.76 9.89 0.12
CA SER A 55 -6.47 10.57 0.04
C SER A 55 -5.67 10.10 -1.18
N ARG A 56 -4.61 10.86 -1.51
CA ARG A 56 -3.68 10.54 -2.60
C ARG A 56 -2.46 9.83 -2.02
N PHE A 57 -1.79 9.02 -2.84
CA PHE A 57 -0.39 8.67 -2.59
C PHE A 57 0.48 9.91 -2.88
N GLU A 58 1.21 10.36 -1.87
CA GLU A 58 2.10 11.53 -1.98
C GLU A 58 3.53 11.09 -2.34
N SER A 59 4.29 11.96 -3.00
CA SER A 59 5.64 11.63 -3.47
C SER A 59 6.59 11.26 -2.33
N ASP A 60 6.45 11.90 -1.18
CA ASP A 60 7.29 11.58 -0.02
C ASP A 60 6.93 10.23 0.60
N GLN A 61 5.65 9.84 0.54
CA GLN A 61 5.22 8.49 0.93
C GLN A 61 5.87 7.42 0.04
N ASN A 62 6.00 7.66 -1.27
CA ASN A 62 6.67 6.73 -2.17
C ASN A 62 8.16 6.55 -1.81
N LYS A 63 8.85 7.61 -1.41
CA LYS A 63 10.24 7.52 -0.94
C LYS A 63 10.35 6.72 0.36
N GLU A 64 9.39 6.89 1.26
CA GLU A 64 9.31 6.09 2.49
C GLU A 64 9.10 4.61 2.15
N PHE A 65 8.21 4.29 1.21
CA PHE A 65 8.05 2.92 0.76
C PHE A 65 9.31 2.35 0.10
N GLU A 66 10.02 3.13 -0.73
CA GLU A 66 11.27 2.66 -1.35
C GLU A 66 12.31 2.27 -0.30
N LYS A 67 12.40 3.08 0.77
CA LYS A 67 13.22 2.77 1.94
C LYS A 67 12.71 1.54 2.69
N ASP A 68 11.39 1.40 2.84
CA ASP A 68 10.81 0.22 3.47
C ASP A 68 11.16 -1.06 2.69
N LEU A 69 11.14 -1.01 1.36
CA LEU A 69 11.52 -2.15 0.51
C LEU A 69 12.97 -2.58 0.73
N ASP A 70 13.92 -1.62 0.81
CA ASP A 70 15.32 -1.92 1.13
C ASP A 70 15.44 -2.57 2.52
N GLN A 71 14.78 -1.98 3.52
CA GLN A 71 14.84 -2.47 4.90
C GLN A 71 14.23 -3.87 5.06
N ILE A 72 13.12 -4.15 4.39
CA ILE A 72 12.49 -5.48 4.40
C ILE A 72 13.38 -6.49 3.67
N SER A 73 13.96 -6.11 2.52
CA SER A 73 14.91 -6.92 1.76
C SER A 73 16.09 -7.35 2.62
N ASP A 74 16.72 -6.40 3.31
CA ASP A 74 17.84 -6.64 4.22
C ASP A 74 17.45 -7.51 5.43
N LEU A 75 16.29 -7.25 6.04
CA LEU A 75 15.83 -7.98 7.23
C LEU A 75 15.47 -9.44 6.94
N LEU A 76 14.89 -9.70 5.78
CA LEU A 76 14.48 -11.03 5.36
C LEU A 76 15.59 -11.77 4.61
N GLY A 77 16.63 -11.07 4.15
CA GLY A 77 17.68 -11.65 3.31
C GLY A 77 17.16 -12.10 1.95
N ILE A 78 16.17 -11.39 1.40
CA ILE A 78 15.57 -11.67 0.08
C ILE A 78 15.85 -10.53 -0.87
N ASP A 79 15.86 -10.81 -2.18
CA ASP A 79 16.01 -9.80 -3.22
C ASP A 79 14.85 -8.79 -3.18
N LYS A 80 15.17 -7.48 -3.19
CA LYS A 80 14.19 -6.38 -3.20
C LYS A 80 13.14 -6.53 -4.31
N SER A 81 13.52 -7.08 -5.46
CA SER A 81 12.61 -7.31 -6.58
C SER A 81 11.46 -8.29 -6.27
N ARG A 82 11.58 -9.07 -5.18
CA ARG A 82 10.54 -9.98 -4.67
C ARG A 82 9.55 -9.29 -3.72
N ILE A 83 9.80 -8.03 -3.40
CA ILE A 83 8.93 -7.21 -2.56
C ILE A 83 8.20 -6.23 -3.46
N LYS A 84 6.87 -6.30 -3.50
CA LYS A 84 6.03 -5.50 -4.40
C LYS A 84 5.11 -4.60 -3.60
N VAL A 85 4.98 -3.35 -4.02
CA VAL A 85 3.94 -2.44 -3.53
C VAL A 85 2.82 -2.33 -4.55
N VAL A 86 1.60 -2.57 -4.11
CA VAL A 86 0.38 -2.44 -4.88
C VAL A 86 -0.49 -1.36 -4.26
N GLY A 87 -0.92 -0.41 -5.07
CA GLY A 87 -1.86 0.61 -4.63
C GLY A 87 -3.30 0.13 -4.81
N LEU A 88 -4.11 0.27 -3.77
CA LEU A 88 -5.57 0.11 -3.83
C LEU A 88 -6.24 1.46 -3.58
N ALA A 89 -6.96 2.00 -4.56
CA ALA A 89 -7.62 3.29 -4.43
C ALA A 89 -8.88 3.42 -5.30
N CYS A 90 -9.55 4.57 -5.28
CA CYS A 90 -10.71 4.81 -6.13
C CYS A 90 -10.33 4.86 -7.62
N SER A 91 -11.21 4.39 -8.51
CA SER A 91 -11.01 4.44 -9.97
C SER A 91 -10.69 5.84 -10.47
N ASP A 92 -11.42 6.85 -9.99
CA ASP A 92 -11.20 8.26 -10.32
C ASP A 92 -9.83 8.78 -9.91
N TYR A 93 -9.28 8.28 -8.80
CA TYR A 93 -7.94 8.64 -8.38
C TYR A 93 -6.93 8.12 -9.40
N TRP A 94 -7.03 6.84 -9.78
CA TRP A 94 -6.13 6.24 -10.76
C TRP A 94 -6.21 6.90 -12.14
N ASP A 95 -7.40 7.26 -12.61
CA ASP A 95 -7.57 7.98 -13.87
C ASP A 95 -6.85 9.32 -13.86
N ASN A 96 -7.00 10.09 -12.78
CA ASN A 96 -6.30 11.36 -12.62
C ASN A 96 -4.79 11.18 -12.46
N PHE A 97 -4.38 10.17 -11.70
CA PHE A 97 -2.98 9.84 -11.45
C PHE A 97 -2.26 9.41 -12.72
N ASN A 98 -2.88 8.60 -13.58
CA ASN A 98 -2.29 8.21 -14.86
C ASN A 98 -2.24 9.39 -15.86
N LYS A 99 -3.21 10.32 -15.80
CA LYS A 99 -3.25 11.50 -16.67
C LYS A 99 -2.28 12.61 -16.26
N LYS A 100 -2.06 12.80 -14.95
CA LYS A 100 -1.41 14.00 -14.39
C LYS A 100 -0.30 13.70 -13.38
N GLY A 101 -0.17 12.47 -12.91
CA GLY A 101 0.89 12.08 -11.97
C GLY A 101 2.25 12.10 -12.66
N ASN A 102 3.31 12.32 -11.89
CA ASN A 102 4.66 12.21 -12.42
C ASN A 102 4.99 10.74 -12.75
N LYS A 103 5.93 10.53 -13.67
CA LYS A 103 6.27 9.20 -14.19
C LYS A 103 6.85 8.27 -13.11
N GLU A 104 7.71 8.80 -12.25
CA GLU A 104 8.36 8.05 -11.16
C GLU A 104 7.33 7.43 -10.21
N SER A 105 6.38 8.23 -9.71
CA SER A 105 5.27 7.76 -8.90
C SER A 105 4.40 6.76 -9.64
N GLN A 106 4.20 6.94 -10.94
CA GLN A 106 3.40 6.00 -11.74
C GLN A 106 4.07 4.64 -11.91
N GLU A 107 5.39 4.60 -12.03
CA GLU A 107 6.18 3.37 -12.21
C GLU A 107 6.50 2.66 -10.89
N PHE A 108 6.46 3.38 -9.76
CA PHE A 108 6.70 2.83 -8.43
C PHE A 108 5.82 1.63 -8.08
N PHE A 109 4.51 1.73 -8.34
CA PHE A 109 3.56 0.67 -7.99
C PHE A 109 3.65 -0.49 -8.98
N ALA A 110 3.96 -1.68 -8.46
CA ALA A 110 3.94 -2.92 -9.24
C ALA A 110 2.53 -3.29 -9.71
N GLY A 111 1.50 -2.78 -9.04
CA GLY A 111 0.11 -2.94 -9.43
C GLY A 111 -0.76 -1.79 -8.91
N LYS A 112 -1.81 -1.47 -9.66
CA LYS A 112 -2.83 -0.46 -9.29
C LYS A 112 -4.20 -1.13 -9.39
N ILE A 113 -4.92 -1.19 -8.29
CA ILE A 113 -6.22 -1.84 -8.19
C ILE A 113 -7.24 -0.79 -7.76
N SER A 114 -8.43 -0.82 -8.36
CA SER A 114 -9.53 0.04 -7.93
C SER A 114 -10.48 -0.66 -6.98
N TRP A 115 -11.08 0.09 -6.05
CA TRP A 115 -12.17 -0.42 -5.21
C TRP A 115 -13.34 -0.95 -6.05
N ALA A 116 -13.65 -0.33 -7.19
CA ALA A 116 -14.65 -0.86 -8.13
C ALA A 116 -14.27 -2.26 -8.68
N LYS A 117 -12.99 -2.51 -8.97
CA LYS A 117 -12.52 -3.83 -9.42
C LYS A 117 -12.68 -4.86 -8.31
N VAL A 118 -12.33 -4.51 -7.07
CA VAL A 118 -12.51 -5.39 -5.90
C VAL A 118 -14.01 -5.65 -5.66
N ALA A 119 -14.84 -4.62 -5.71
CA ALA A 119 -16.29 -4.73 -5.56
C ALA A 119 -16.92 -5.69 -6.58
N LYS A 120 -16.47 -5.64 -7.83
CA LYS A 120 -16.92 -6.57 -8.88
C LYS A 120 -16.53 -8.02 -8.56
N LEU A 121 -15.33 -8.25 -8.03
CA LEU A 121 -14.85 -9.59 -7.73
C LEU A 121 -15.62 -10.23 -6.57
N TYR A 122 -15.90 -9.45 -5.52
CA TYR A 122 -16.55 -9.94 -4.30
C TYR A 122 -18.05 -9.67 -4.23
N SER A 123 -18.61 -8.98 -5.24
CA SER A 123 -20.02 -8.55 -5.30
C SER A 123 -20.47 -7.77 -4.05
N ASP A 124 -19.59 -6.93 -3.49
CA ASP A 124 -19.85 -6.19 -2.25
C ASP A 124 -20.22 -4.71 -2.52
N PRO A 125 -21.44 -4.26 -2.13
CA PRO A 125 -21.89 -2.89 -2.33
C PRO A 125 -21.13 -1.85 -1.48
N ILE A 126 -20.53 -2.23 -0.35
CA ILE A 126 -19.70 -1.33 0.47
C ILE A 126 -18.44 -0.95 -0.30
N LEU A 127 -17.82 -1.92 -0.98
CA LEU A 127 -16.64 -1.68 -1.81
C LEU A 127 -16.98 -0.82 -3.04
N ALA A 128 -18.17 -1.00 -3.62
CA ALA A 128 -18.64 -0.13 -4.69
C ALA A 128 -18.85 1.32 -4.19
N LYS A 129 -19.40 1.48 -2.97
CA LYS A 129 -19.54 2.79 -2.33
C LYS A 129 -18.19 3.44 -2.05
N ALA A 130 -17.21 2.66 -1.60
CA ALA A 130 -15.85 3.11 -1.33
C ALA A 130 -15.21 3.77 -2.57
N ASP A 131 -15.36 3.16 -3.75
CA ASP A 131 -14.83 3.71 -5.01
C ASP A 131 -15.37 5.10 -5.36
N GLY A 132 -16.61 5.39 -4.97
CA GLY A 132 -17.27 6.67 -5.21
C GLY A 132 -16.93 7.77 -4.19
N MET A 133 -16.15 7.49 -3.14
CA MET A 133 -15.91 8.46 -2.06
C MET A 133 -14.90 9.55 -2.42
N TYR A 134 -13.89 9.24 -3.24
CA TYR A 134 -12.86 10.21 -3.62
C TYR A 134 -13.43 11.44 -4.34
N ARG A 135 -14.38 11.26 -5.27
CA ARG A 135 -15.02 12.37 -5.98
C ARG A 135 -15.79 13.31 -5.05
N LYS A 136 -16.53 12.74 -4.08
CA LYS A 136 -17.28 13.51 -3.09
C LYS A 136 -16.37 14.40 -2.26
N GLU A 137 -15.19 13.91 -1.88
CA GLU A 137 -14.21 14.70 -1.12
C GLU A 137 -13.56 15.80 -1.96
N LEU A 138 -13.29 15.54 -3.25
CA LEU A 138 -12.84 16.59 -4.16
C LEU A 138 -13.89 17.69 -4.35
N ASP A 139 -15.16 17.31 -4.49
CA ASP A 139 -16.26 18.26 -4.71
C ASP A 139 -16.51 19.11 -3.45
N LYS A 140 -16.45 18.51 -2.25
CA LYS A 140 -16.50 19.27 -0.98
C LYS A 140 -15.37 20.29 -0.88
N LYS A 141 -14.13 19.90 -1.23
CA LYS A 141 -12.99 20.83 -1.20
C LYS A 141 -13.13 21.99 -2.18
N LYS A 142 -13.81 21.78 -3.31
CA LYS A 142 -14.10 22.85 -4.29
C LYS A 142 -15.27 23.74 -3.86
N GLY A 143 -16.30 23.15 -3.23
CA GLY A 143 -17.49 23.87 -2.77
C GLY A 143 -17.32 24.64 -1.45
N GLY A 144 -16.29 24.34 -0.66
CA GLY A 144 -15.94 25.06 0.58
C GLY A 144 -15.04 26.29 0.39
N LEU A 145 -14.71 26.64 -0.85
CA LEU A 145 -14.13 27.93 -1.24
C LEU A 145 -15.28 28.88 -1.62
N GLN A 146 -16.04 29.34 -0.63
CA GLN A 146 -16.94 30.50 -0.73
C GLN A 146 -16.66 31.45 0.43
#